data_AF-K1RH08-F1
#
_entry.id   AF-K1RH08-F1
#
_cell.length_a   1.000
_cell.length_b   1.000
_cell.length_c   1.000
_cell.angle_alpha   90.00
_cell.angle_beta   90.00
_cell.angle_gamma   90.00
#
_symmetry.space_group_name_H-M   'P 1'
#
loop_
_entity.id
_entity.type
_entity.pdbx_description
1 polymer ?
#
loop_
_entity_poly.entity_id
_entity_poly.type
_entity_poly.pdbx_seq_one_letter_code
_entity_poly.pdbx_strand_id
1 'polypeptide(L)'
;MEEIVNAKVNQIPEINTKLETFNNDTMYSEGTFDMEWGTGLDVDATLHTDPKKWPYENKLGKIYQKIAYKFSRKLRSARSVPRTKGATNERQPNIEELLKDVRNDKKGKKNDKCGARK
;
A
#
# COMPACT_ATOMS: atom_id res chain seq x y z
N MET A 1 -23.82 8.05 4.98
CA MET A 1 -22.74 7.93 5.99
C MET A 1 -21.38 7.59 5.38
N GLU A 2 -21.26 6.59 4.50
CA GLU A 2 -19.97 6.21 3.89
C GLU A 2 -19.21 7.40 3.27
N GLU A 3 -19.92 8.28 2.56
CA GLU A 3 -19.35 9.48 1.94
C GLU A 3 -18.74 10.44 2.97
N ILE A 4 -19.41 10.64 4.11
CA ILE A 4 -18.95 11.51 5.19
C ILE A 4 -17.68 10.91 5.81
N VAL A 5 -17.69 9.61 6.11
CA VAL A 5 -16.52 8.91 6.66
C VAL A 5 -15.35 8.98 5.68
N ASN A 6 -15.59 8.74 4.39
CA ASN A 6 -14.56 8.84 3.37
C ASN A 6 -13.98 10.26 3.24
N ALA A 7 -14.83 11.29 3.28
CA ALA A 7 -14.37 12.68 3.31
C ALA A 7 -13.51 12.98 4.54
N LYS A 8 -13.89 12.45 5.72
CA LYS A 8 -13.15 12.64 6.98
C LYS A 8 -11.81 11.90 7.00
N VAL A 9 -11.75 10.68 6.47
CA VAL A 9 -10.49 9.94 6.31
C VAL A 9 -9.47 10.75 5.51
N ASN A 10 -9.91 11.44 4.44
CA ASN A 10 -9.02 12.27 3.63
C ASN A 10 -8.58 13.55 4.35
N GLN A 11 -9.35 14.02 5.34
CA GLN A 11 -9.01 15.20 6.15
C GLN A 11 -7.99 14.88 7.25
N ILE A 12 -7.88 13.62 7.70
CA ILE A 12 -7.06 13.22 8.84
C ILE A 12 -5.91 12.30 8.35
N PRO A 13 -4.68 12.82 8.20
CA PRO A 13 -3.54 12.08 7.62
C PRO A 13 -3.19 10.80 8.37
N GLU A 14 -3.37 10.76 9.69
CA GLU A 14 -3.04 9.61 10.53
C GLU A 14 -3.94 8.43 10.21
N ILE A 15 -5.24 8.70 10.01
CA ILE A 15 -6.21 7.66 9.62
C ILE A 15 -5.87 7.16 8.22
N ASN A 16 -5.59 8.06 7.28
CA ASN A 16 -5.20 7.70 5.93
C ASN A 16 -3.97 6.77 5.92
N THR A 17 -2.91 7.17 6.63
CA THR A 17 -1.68 6.37 6.80
C THR A 17 -1.99 4.98 7.37
N LYS A 18 -2.89 4.89 8.35
CA LYS A 18 -3.28 3.59 8.93
C LYS A 18 -4.04 2.73 7.92
N LEU A 19 -4.92 3.31 7.10
CA LEU A 19 -5.65 2.57 6.06
C LEU A 19 -4.77 2.14 4.89
N GLU A 20 -3.65 2.82 4.63
CA GLU A 20 -2.66 2.37 3.64
C GLU A 20 -1.94 1.08 4.06
N THR A 21 -1.79 0.85 5.36
CA THR A 21 -1.20 -0.39 5.90
C THR A 21 -2.14 -1.61 5.87
N PHE A 22 -3.32 -1.45 5.27
CA PHE A 22 -4.33 -2.50 5.18
C PHE A 22 -3.84 -3.77 4.48
N ASN A 23 -4.12 -4.91 5.11
CA ASN A 23 -3.98 -6.24 4.52
C ASN A 23 -5.32 -7.00 4.63
N ASN A 24 -5.45 -8.11 3.89
CA ASN A 24 -6.70 -8.88 3.84
C ASN A 24 -7.08 -9.53 5.19
N ASP A 25 -6.12 -9.66 6.10
CA ASP A 25 -6.32 -10.24 7.43
C ASP A 25 -6.67 -9.18 8.49
N THR A 26 -6.60 -7.90 8.12
CA THR A 26 -6.91 -6.78 9.01
C THR A 26 -8.41 -6.58 9.06
N MET A 27 -8.98 -6.53 10.26
CA MET A 27 -10.36 -6.16 10.49
C MET A 27 -10.42 -4.86 11.29
N TYR A 28 -11.27 -3.92 10.87
CA TYR A 28 -11.54 -2.70 11.63
C TYR A 28 -12.78 -2.89 12.47
N SER A 29 -12.70 -2.49 13.74
CA SER A 29 -13.81 -2.56 14.69
C SER A 29 -13.86 -1.35 15.59
N GLU A 30 -15.08 -0.94 15.88
CA GLU A 30 -15.39 0.09 16.86
C GLU A 30 -15.84 -0.63 18.14
N GLY A 31 -15.06 -0.51 19.20
CA GLY A 31 -15.28 -1.17 20.48
C GLY A 31 -16.06 -0.30 21.47
N THR A 32 -17.27 0.09 21.10
CA THR A 32 -18.21 0.71 22.05
C THR A 32 -19.54 -0.04 22.13
N PHE A 33 -20.28 0.25 23.19
CA PHE A 33 -21.64 -0.23 23.44
C PHE A 33 -22.70 0.47 22.56
N ASP A 34 -22.33 0.85 21.35
CA ASP A 34 -23.25 1.44 20.38
C ASP A 34 -23.95 0.33 19.56
N MET A 35 -25.28 0.41 19.48
CA MET A 35 -26.11 -0.62 18.85
C MET A 35 -26.17 -0.51 17.32
N GLU A 36 -25.69 0.60 16.75
CA GLU A 36 -25.81 0.91 15.33
C GLU A 36 -24.47 0.91 14.61
N TRP A 37 -23.46 1.56 15.17
CA TRP A 37 -22.14 1.82 14.60
C TRP A 37 -21.07 0.90 15.13
N GLY A 38 -21.18 0.50 16.41
CA GLY A 38 -20.20 -0.28 17.16
C GLY A 38 -20.42 -1.79 17.15
N THR A 39 -19.56 -2.49 17.88
CA THR A 39 -19.64 -3.94 18.11
C THR A 39 -20.64 -4.28 19.22
N GLY A 40 -20.97 -3.34 20.10
CA GLY A 40 -21.77 -3.58 21.30
C GLY A 40 -20.95 -4.04 22.49
N LEU A 41 -19.63 -3.98 22.39
CA LEU A 41 -18.67 -4.38 23.41
C LEU A 41 -17.69 -3.24 23.61
N ASP A 42 -17.02 -3.18 24.76
CA ASP A 42 -15.88 -2.30 24.91
C ASP A 42 -14.68 -2.78 24.08
N VAL A 43 -13.59 -2.01 24.09
CA VAL A 43 -12.39 -2.30 23.30
C VAL A 43 -11.77 -3.65 23.67
N ASP A 44 -11.75 -4.00 24.96
CA ASP A 44 -11.10 -5.23 25.44
C ASP A 44 -11.93 -6.46 25.11
N ALA A 45 -13.25 -6.42 25.36
CA ALA A 45 -14.15 -7.50 24.99
C ALA A 45 -14.25 -7.65 23.46
N THR A 46 -14.19 -6.56 22.69
CA THR A 46 -14.14 -6.63 21.22
C THR A 46 -12.92 -7.41 20.73
N LEU A 47 -11.75 -7.19 21.34
CA LEU A 47 -10.50 -7.86 20.97
C LEU A 47 -10.53 -9.36 21.26
N HIS A 48 -11.17 -9.77 22.36
CA HIS A 48 -11.19 -11.16 22.83
C HIS A 48 -12.44 -11.95 22.41
N THR A 49 -13.40 -11.32 21.74
CA THR A 49 -14.63 -11.97 21.25
C THR A 49 -14.53 -12.22 19.75
N ASP A 50 -14.87 -13.45 19.33
CA ASP A 50 -15.02 -13.79 17.92
C ASP A 50 -15.99 -12.81 17.24
N PRO A 51 -15.64 -12.19 16.09
CA PRO A 51 -16.51 -11.25 15.39
C PRO A 51 -17.91 -11.77 15.08
N LYS A 52 -18.08 -13.10 14.93
CA LYS A 52 -19.40 -13.72 14.73
C LYS A 52 -20.29 -13.70 15.97
N LYS A 53 -19.71 -13.46 17.14
CA LYS A 53 -20.37 -13.40 18.45
C LYS A 53 -20.55 -11.97 18.96
N TRP A 54 -20.14 -10.96 18.18
CA TRP A 54 -20.41 -9.59 18.56
C TRP A 54 -21.92 -9.33 18.60
N PRO A 55 -22.41 -8.60 19.62
CA PRO A 55 -23.81 -8.23 19.73
C PRO A 55 -24.35 -7.49 18.50
N TYR A 56 -23.54 -6.63 17.90
CA TYR A 56 -23.93 -5.77 16.79
C TYR A 56 -22.99 -5.83 15.60
N GLU A 57 -23.46 -5.28 14.49
CA GLU A 57 -22.85 -5.45 13.17
C GLU A 57 -21.56 -4.67 12.92
N ASN A 58 -21.13 -3.77 13.81
CA ASN A 58 -19.95 -2.93 13.61
C ASN A 58 -19.97 -2.23 12.23
N LYS A 59 -21.04 -1.47 11.96
CA LYS A 59 -21.22 -0.78 10.67
C LYS A 59 -20.05 0.14 10.37
N LEU A 60 -19.50 0.84 11.38
CA LEU A 60 -18.39 1.75 11.17
C LEU A 60 -17.12 1.02 10.71
N GLY A 61 -16.78 -0.10 11.34
CA GLY A 61 -15.67 -0.95 10.93
C GLY A 61 -15.80 -1.46 9.50
N LYS A 62 -17.01 -1.91 9.09
CA LYS A 62 -17.30 -2.31 7.70
C LYS A 62 -17.04 -1.18 6.69
N ILE A 63 -17.35 0.08 7.05
CA ILE A 63 -17.09 1.24 6.18
C ILE A 63 -15.58 1.47 6.06
N TYR A 64 -14.84 1.46 7.15
CA TYR A 64 -13.37 1.58 7.12
C TYR A 64 -12.72 0.47 6.28
N GLN A 65 -13.20 -0.77 6.40
CA GLN A 65 -12.76 -1.91 5.59
C GLN A 65 -12.92 -1.63 4.09
N LYS A 66 -14.09 -1.13 3.66
CA LYS A 66 -14.36 -0.79 2.25
C LYS A 66 -13.44 0.32 1.74
N ILE A 67 -13.19 1.34 2.57
CA ILE A 67 -12.31 2.46 2.23
C ILE A 67 -10.87 1.94 2.09
N ALA A 68 -10.36 1.19 3.07
CA ALA A 68 -9.03 0.58 3.05
C ALA A 68 -8.80 -0.30 1.81
N TYR A 69 -9.81 -1.08 1.42
CA TYR A 69 -9.76 -1.88 0.21
C TYR A 69 -9.62 -1.03 -1.08
N LYS A 70 -10.21 0.18 -1.13
CA LYS A 70 -10.00 1.12 -2.24
C LYS A 70 -8.56 1.66 -2.26
N PHE A 71 -8.00 2.00 -1.10
CA PHE A 71 -6.60 2.45 -0.99
C PHE A 71 -5.62 1.38 -1.48
N SER A 72 -5.75 0.14 -1.00
CA SER A 72 -4.87 -0.96 -1.42
C SER A 72 -4.94 -1.24 -2.94
N ARG A 73 -6.14 -1.15 -3.55
CA ARG A 73 -6.30 -1.29 -5.01
C ARG A 73 -5.62 -0.16 -5.78
N LYS A 74 -5.77 1.09 -5.32
CA LYS A 74 -5.12 2.25 -5.95
C LYS A 74 -3.60 2.11 -5.93
N LEU A 75 -3.02 1.68 -4.80
CA LEU A 75 -1.58 1.44 -4.67
C LEU A 75 -1.08 0.31 -5.59
N ARG A 76 -1.83 -0.80 -5.67
CA ARG A 76 -1.51 -1.90 -6.61
C ARG A 76 -1.57 -1.45 -8.07
N SER A 77 -2.57 -0.64 -8.43
CA SER A 77 -2.71 -0.09 -9.79
C SER A 77 -1.67 0.98 -10.13
N ALA A 78 -1.18 1.74 -9.15
CA ALA A 78 -0.10 2.71 -9.36
C ALA A 78 1.27 2.04 -9.49
N ARG A 79 1.47 0.88 -8.83
CA ARG A 79 2.69 0.07 -8.94
C ARG A 79 2.74 -0.84 -10.17
N SER A 80 1.64 -1.04 -10.88
CA SER A 80 1.69 -1.75 -12.16
C SER A 80 2.38 -0.86 -13.18
N VAL A 81 3.65 -1.18 -13.49
CA VAL A 81 4.36 -0.65 -14.66
C VAL A 81 3.46 -0.83 -15.88
N PRO A 82 3.32 0.19 -16.77
CA PRO A 82 2.52 0.04 -17.98
C PRO A 82 3.01 -1.19 -18.75
N ARG A 83 2.20 -2.24 -18.78
CA ARG A 83 2.47 -3.38 -19.66
C ARG A 83 2.03 -2.93 -21.04
N THR A 84 2.95 -2.28 -21.76
CA THR A 84 2.79 -1.91 -23.16
C THR A 84 2.46 -3.16 -23.97
N LYS A 85 1.17 -3.38 -24.23
CA LYS A 85 0.72 -4.30 -25.27
C LYS A 85 0.61 -3.47 -26.55
N GLY A 86 1.49 -3.76 -27.50
CA GLY A 86 1.37 -3.29 -28.89
C GLY A 86 2.18 -2.03 -29.20
N ALA A 87 3.39 -2.26 -29.70
CA ALA A 87 4.14 -1.26 -30.45
C ALA A 87 3.52 -1.13 -31.85
N THR A 88 3.07 0.07 -32.21
CA THR A 88 3.31 0.55 -33.58
C THR A 88 4.48 1.50 -33.49
N ASN A 89 5.54 1.15 -34.22
CA ASN A 89 6.73 1.91 -34.56
C ASN A 89 6.77 3.34 -33.99
N GLU A 90 7.73 3.63 -33.11
CA GLU A 90 8.91 4.47 -33.39
C GLU A 90 9.86 4.42 -32.19
N ARG A 91 11.11 3.99 -32.45
CA ARG A 91 12.32 4.17 -31.61
C ARG A 91 12.22 3.81 -30.11
N GLN A 92 12.06 2.53 -29.80
CA GLN A 92 12.55 2.03 -28.51
C GLN A 92 14.08 1.90 -28.57
N PRO A 93 14.85 2.46 -27.62
CA PRO A 93 16.28 2.22 -27.55
C PRO A 93 16.50 0.72 -27.32
N ASN A 94 17.36 0.11 -28.13
CA ASN A 94 17.62 -1.31 -28.10
C ASN A 94 18.21 -1.68 -26.72
N ILE A 95 17.55 -2.61 -26.01
CA ILE A 95 17.99 -3.11 -24.70
C ILE A 95 19.43 -3.65 -24.77
N GLU A 96 19.86 -4.22 -25.91
CA GLU A 96 21.23 -4.65 -26.12
C GLU A 96 22.26 -3.51 -26.15
N GLU A 97 21.85 -2.31 -26.56
CA GLU A 97 22.70 -1.11 -26.55
C GLU A 97 22.91 -0.61 -25.12
N LEU A 98 21.83 -0.53 -24.34
CA LEU A 98 21.89 -0.16 -22.91
C LEU A 98 22.75 -1.13 -22.09
N LEU A 99 22.69 -2.42 -22.39
CA LEU A 99 23.49 -3.44 -21.70
C LEU A 99 24.98 -3.39 -22.07
N LYS A 100 25.34 -2.86 -23.25
CA LYS A 100 26.75 -2.68 -23.64
C LYS A 100 27.42 -1.60 -22.79
N ASP A 101 26.74 -0.50 -22.53
CA ASP A 101 27.29 0.60 -21.73
C ASP A 101 27.60 0.16 -20.28
N VAL A 102 26.66 -0.57 -19.66
CA VAL A 102 26.86 -1.14 -18.31
C VAL A 102 28.03 -2.14 -18.27
N ARG A 103 28.29 -2.85 -19.38
CA ARG A 103 29.37 -3.83 -19.47
C ARG A 103 30.73 -3.17 -19.72
N ASN A 104 30.75 -2.01 -20.36
CA ASN A 104 31.96 -1.24 -20.65
C ASN A 104 32.47 -0.47 -19.43
N ASP A 105 31.59 0.02 -18.55
CA ASP A 105 31.97 0.71 -17.30
C ASP A 105 32.77 -0.18 -16.32
N LYS A 106 32.58 -1.50 -16.38
CA LYS A 106 33.31 -2.44 -15.51
C LYS A 106 34.74 -2.77 -15.98
N LYS A 107 35.15 -2.33 -17.18
CA LYS A 107 36.52 -2.58 -17.70
C LYS A 107 37.50 -1.43 -17.46
N GLY A 108 37.07 -0.31 -16.88
CA GLY A 108 37.84 0.94 -16.79
C GLY A 108 38.63 1.21 -15.51
N LYS A 109 38.69 0.32 -14.50
CA LYS A 109 39.55 0.50 -13.32
C LYS A 109 40.84 -0.31 -13.44
N LYS A 110 41.78 0.18 -14.26
CA LYS A 110 43.19 -0.23 -14.18
C LYS A 110 43.88 0.60 -13.09
N ASN A 111 44.42 -0.13 -12.12
CA ASN A 111 45.25 0.30 -11.01
C ASN A 111 46.27 1.41 -11.36
N ASP A 112 46.10 2.61 -10.79
CA ASP A 112 47.17 3.58 -10.68
C ASP A 112 48.14 3.12 -9.59
N LYS A 113 49.27 2.53 -10.01
CA LYS A 113 50.42 2.26 -9.15
C LYS A 113 51.05 3.58 -8.74
N CYS A 114 50.98 3.89 -7.44
CA CYS A 114 51.85 4.87 -6.78
C CYS A 114 53.32 4.46 -6.97
N GLY A 115 54.06 5.24 -7.76
CA GLY A 115 55.49 5.07 -7.94
C GLY A 115 56.27 5.82 -6.87
N ALA A 116 56.87 5.08 -5.93
CA ALA A 116 57.93 5.58 -5.07
C ALA A 116 59.22 5.76 -5.91
N ARG A 117 59.82 6.95 -5.89
CA ARG A 117 61.20 7.18 -6.35
C ARG A 117 62.09 7.32 -5.12
N LYS A 118 63.17 6.53 -5.13
CA LYS A 118 64.37 6.69 -4.30
C LYS A 118 65.10 7.96 -4.70
#